data_AF-A0A425HP63-F1
#
_entry.id   AF-A0A425HP63-F1
#
_cell.length_a   1.000
_cell.length_b   1.000
_cell.length_c   1.000
_cell.angle_alpha   90.00
_cell.angle_beta   90.00
_cell.angle_gamma   90.00
#
_symmetry.space_group_name_H-M   'P 1'
#
loop_
_entity.id
_entity.type
_entity.pdbx_description
1 polymer ?
#
loop_
_entity_poly.entity_id
_entity_poly.type
_entity_poly.pdbx_seq_one_letter_code
_entity_poly.pdbx_strand_id
1 'polypeptide(L)'
;GDEAALESWRLICDVSRKEFEKVYKRLDVSLEERGESYYNAVLPKVVQELTDKGMITVSDGAKCVFTKVSEVPLMAVKSDGGFGYDSTDLAAVRDRLVERRGDWLIYVTDLGQEEHFTKIFAAAEQAGWHLPPKTRLDHMGFGVVQGQDGKRFKTRSGEVVKLVDLLDEAKARALKELRRRKEEEKEEEKRESGDGCNASPCTGTTVADEEMDNAAEAIGYSAVKYFDLKQNRHTDYKFSYDRMLDPKGNTAVYMMYAYARICAIFRKADVDISTLDPEELKIEEPAERKLAVTLAQFPDVLATILDDLHIHRLAEYMYKVSGAFTDFYQACKVLGSPQQNTRLLLCEATRKVLQASFYLLGITPLERI
;
A
#
# COMPACT_ATOMS: atom_id res chain seq x y z
N GLY A 1 4.89 -38.72 3.17
CA GLY A 1 3.64 -38.82 2.41
C GLY A 1 2.70 -39.84 3.03
N ASP A 2 2.64 -39.90 4.36
CA ASP A 2 1.58 -40.64 5.06
C ASP A 2 0.28 -39.83 4.96
N GLU A 3 -0.83 -40.47 4.58
CA GLU A 3 -2.06 -39.74 4.26
C GLU A 3 -2.72 -39.15 5.52
N ALA A 4 -2.66 -39.85 6.66
CA ALA A 4 -3.23 -39.34 7.91
C ALA A 4 -2.49 -38.08 8.41
N ALA A 5 -1.16 -38.06 8.29
CA ALA A 5 -0.37 -36.86 8.56
C ALA A 5 -0.69 -35.71 7.59
N LEU A 6 -0.88 -36.00 6.29
CA LEU A 6 -1.25 -35.00 5.29
C LEU A 6 -2.64 -34.42 5.54
N GLU A 7 -3.61 -35.25 5.92
CA GLU A 7 -4.96 -34.80 6.29
C GLU A 7 -4.92 -33.87 7.51
N SER A 8 -4.16 -34.26 8.54
CA SER A 8 -3.95 -33.44 9.74
C SER A 8 -3.31 -32.08 9.39
N TRP A 9 -2.30 -32.09 8.52
CA TRP A 9 -1.66 -30.87 8.03
C TRP A 9 -2.63 -29.96 7.27
N ARG A 10 -3.46 -30.51 6.36
CA ARG A 10 -4.47 -29.74 5.61
C ARG A 10 -5.45 -29.05 6.57
N LEU A 11 -5.94 -29.77 7.58
CA LEU A 11 -6.85 -29.22 8.60
C LEU A 11 -6.23 -28.06 9.37
N ILE A 12 -4.96 -28.17 9.77
CA ILE A 12 -4.24 -27.09 10.45
C ILE A 12 -4.12 -25.86 9.53
N CYS A 13 -3.72 -26.06 8.27
CA CYS A 13 -3.63 -24.97 7.30
C CYS A 13 -4.99 -24.29 7.06
N ASP A 14 -6.08 -25.05 6.98
CA ASP A 14 -7.42 -24.50 6.74
C ASP A 14 -7.92 -23.62 7.90
N VAL A 15 -7.54 -23.95 9.14
CA VAL A 15 -7.82 -23.08 10.29
C VAL A 15 -7.06 -21.77 10.16
N SER A 16 -5.77 -21.80 9.82
CA SER A 16 -4.97 -20.59 9.60
C SER A 16 -5.49 -19.74 8.44
N ARG A 17 -5.86 -20.35 7.31
CA ARG A 17 -6.43 -19.66 6.14
C ARG A 17 -7.69 -18.87 6.50
N LYS A 18 -8.59 -19.45 7.31
CA LYS A 18 -9.81 -18.76 7.77
C LYS A 18 -9.51 -17.51 8.59
N GLU A 19 -8.47 -17.53 9.42
CA GLU A 19 -8.05 -16.36 10.20
C GLU A 19 -7.33 -15.32 9.33
N PHE A 20 -6.48 -15.74 8.40
CA PHE A 20 -5.83 -14.82 7.45
C PHE A 20 -6.84 -14.13 6.53
N GLU A 21 -7.86 -14.84 6.06
CA GLU A 21 -8.92 -14.28 5.21
C GLU A 21 -9.67 -13.12 5.89
N LYS A 22 -9.86 -13.16 7.21
CA LYS A 22 -10.45 -12.03 7.96
C LYS A 22 -9.57 -10.79 7.85
N VAL A 23 -8.25 -10.95 7.94
CA VAL A 23 -7.29 -9.85 7.80
C VAL A 23 -7.28 -9.34 6.37
N TYR A 24 -7.24 -10.23 5.37
CA TYR A 24 -7.24 -9.86 3.96
C TYR A 24 -8.48 -9.08 3.57
N LYS A 25 -9.68 -9.49 4.02
CA LYS A 25 -10.92 -8.74 3.79
C LYS A 25 -10.88 -7.33 4.40
N ARG A 26 -10.39 -7.19 5.63
CA ARG A 26 -10.26 -5.86 6.28
C ARG A 26 -9.29 -4.94 5.55
N LEU A 27 -8.23 -5.53 4.98
CA LEU A 27 -7.21 -4.79 4.23
C LEU A 27 -7.48 -4.77 2.72
N ASP A 28 -8.62 -5.25 2.24
CA ASP A 28 -8.94 -5.33 0.80
C ASP A 28 -7.78 -5.94 -0.02
N VAL A 29 -7.23 -7.06 0.47
CA VAL A 29 -6.13 -7.79 -0.14
C VAL A 29 -6.66 -9.07 -0.76
N SER A 30 -6.24 -9.34 -2.01
CA SER A 30 -6.51 -10.62 -2.68
C SER A 30 -5.20 -11.34 -2.96
N LEU A 31 -5.14 -12.63 -2.64
CA LEU A 31 -3.95 -13.46 -2.79
C LEU A 31 -4.31 -14.83 -3.37
N GLU A 32 -3.46 -15.32 -4.27
CA GLU A 32 -3.44 -16.73 -4.64
C GLU A 32 -2.34 -17.43 -3.82
N GLU A 33 -2.73 -18.28 -2.87
CA GLU A 33 -1.78 -18.97 -2.00
C GLU A 33 -0.96 -20.00 -2.80
N ARG A 34 0.38 -19.82 -2.78
CA ARG A 34 1.35 -20.80 -3.27
C ARG A 34 2.51 -20.93 -2.30
N GLY A 35 2.26 -21.64 -1.20
CA GLY A 35 3.26 -21.92 -0.18
C GLY A 35 4.34 -22.89 -0.65
N GLU A 36 5.35 -23.11 0.20
CA GLU A 36 6.51 -23.98 -0.08
C GLU A 36 6.11 -25.40 -0.48
N SER A 37 5.04 -25.91 0.13
CA SER A 37 4.53 -27.27 -0.12
C SER A 37 4.12 -27.51 -1.58
N TYR A 38 3.77 -26.45 -2.33
CA TYR A 38 3.48 -26.53 -3.76
C TYR A 38 4.69 -27.04 -4.55
N TYR A 39 5.91 -26.70 -4.13
CA TYR A 39 7.13 -27.03 -4.87
C TYR A 39 7.72 -28.39 -4.49
N ASN A 40 7.27 -29.03 -3.41
CA ASN A 40 7.86 -30.28 -2.88
C ASN A 40 8.07 -31.37 -3.95
N ALA A 41 7.11 -31.55 -4.84
CA ALA A 41 7.17 -32.58 -5.89
C ALA A 41 8.19 -32.26 -7.00
N VAL A 42 8.54 -30.98 -7.19
CA VAL A 42 9.46 -30.52 -8.24
C VAL A 42 10.88 -30.27 -7.72
N LEU A 43 11.10 -30.15 -6.41
CA LEU A 43 12.44 -29.93 -5.83
C LEU A 43 13.50 -30.90 -6.38
N PRO A 44 13.28 -32.23 -6.44
CA PRO A 44 14.30 -33.15 -6.96
C PRO A 44 14.62 -32.90 -8.44
N LYS A 45 13.62 -32.51 -9.24
CA LYS A 45 13.79 -32.23 -10.68
C LYS A 45 14.62 -30.96 -10.89
N VAL A 46 14.39 -29.93 -10.09
CA VAL A 46 15.16 -28.68 -10.17
C VAL A 46 16.61 -28.91 -9.78
N VAL A 47 16.86 -29.69 -8.73
CA VAL A 47 18.23 -30.07 -8.35
C VAL A 47 18.90 -30.90 -9.43
N GLN A 48 18.17 -31.83 -10.07
CA GLN A 48 18.72 -32.60 -11.19
C GLN A 48 19.04 -31.69 -12.38
N GLU A 49 18.16 -30.74 -12.74
CA GLU A 49 18.40 -29.78 -13.82
C GLU A 49 19.67 -28.94 -13.56
N LEU A 50 19.85 -28.45 -12.32
CA LEU A 50 21.07 -27.74 -11.92
C LEU A 50 22.31 -28.63 -11.94
N THR A 51 22.17 -29.92 -11.62
CA THR A 51 23.24 -30.91 -11.70
C THR A 51 23.66 -31.13 -13.15
N ASP A 52 22.70 -31.32 -14.05
CA ASP A 52 22.93 -31.54 -15.49
C ASP A 52 23.59 -30.32 -16.16
N LYS A 53 23.33 -29.12 -15.64
CA LYS A 53 23.98 -27.86 -16.03
C LYS A 53 25.38 -27.67 -15.42
N GLY A 54 25.85 -28.60 -14.60
CA GLY A 54 27.16 -28.52 -13.94
C GLY A 54 27.26 -27.45 -12.85
N MET A 55 26.13 -27.00 -12.30
CA MET A 55 26.08 -25.92 -11.29
C MET A 55 26.17 -26.42 -9.84
N ILE A 56 26.03 -27.73 -9.63
CA ILE A 56 26.04 -28.33 -8.29
C ILE A 56 27.46 -28.81 -7.94
N THR A 57 27.97 -28.30 -6.83
CA THR A 57 29.21 -28.75 -6.19
C THR A 57 28.88 -29.36 -4.83
N VAL A 58 29.49 -30.51 -4.51
CA VAL A 58 29.36 -31.11 -3.18
C VAL A 58 30.34 -30.45 -2.22
N SER A 59 29.85 -29.88 -1.12
CA SER A 59 30.65 -29.27 -0.05
C SER A 59 30.13 -29.77 1.30
N ASP A 60 31.00 -30.37 2.11
CA ASP A 60 30.66 -30.96 3.41
C ASP A 60 29.43 -31.89 3.39
N GLY A 61 29.28 -32.65 2.30
CA GLY A 61 28.17 -33.57 2.07
C GLY A 61 26.88 -32.92 1.58
N ALA A 62 26.77 -31.59 1.58
CA ALA A 62 25.65 -30.85 1.01
C ALA A 62 25.87 -30.60 -0.50
N LYS A 63 24.76 -30.45 -1.25
CA LYS A 63 24.77 -30.01 -2.65
C LYS A 63 24.57 -28.51 -2.72
N CYS A 64 25.59 -27.80 -3.19
CA CYS A 64 25.67 -26.35 -3.16
C CYS A 64 25.73 -25.74 -4.56
N VAL A 65 25.10 -24.59 -4.75
CA VAL A 65 25.23 -23.74 -5.95
C VAL A 65 26.05 -22.51 -5.58
N PHE A 66 27.23 -22.39 -6.18
CA PHE A 66 28.09 -21.23 -6.00
C PHE A 66 27.73 -20.15 -7.01
N THR A 67 27.65 -18.90 -6.56
CA THR A 67 27.35 -17.76 -7.43
C THR A 67 28.50 -16.78 -7.45
N LYS A 68 28.52 -15.85 -8.41
CA LYS A 68 29.58 -14.82 -8.49
C LYS A 68 29.37 -13.66 -7.52
N VAL A 69 28.23 -13.62 -6.83
CA VAL A 69 27.80 -12.47 -6.01
C VAL A 69 28.09 -12.65 -4.52
N SER A 70 28.40 -13.87 -4.06
CA SER A 70 28.75 -14.16 -2.66
C SER A 70 29.65 -15.41 -2.58
N GLU A 71 30.56 -15.44 -1.62
CA GLU A 71 31.38 -16.61 -1.29
C GLU A 71 30.55 -17.71 -0.61
N VAL A 72 29.43 -17.34 0.01
CA VAL A 72 28.52 -18.27 0.68
C VAL A 72 27.57 -18.87 -0.38
N PRO A 73 27.61 -20.18 -0.64
CA PRO A 73 26.75 -20.79 -1.64
C PRO A 73 25.29 -20.84 -1.20
N LEU A 74 24.41 -21.11 -2.17
CA LEU A 74 23.07 -21.61 -1.90
C LEU A 74 23.11 -23.12 -1.67
N MET A 75 22.46 -23.61 -0.63
CA MET A 75 22.39 -25.03 -0.29
C MET A 75 21.15 -25.68 -0.91
N ALA A 76 21.30 -26.18 -2.15
CA ALA A 76 20.21 -26.82 -2.88
C ALA A 76 19.72 -28.11 -2.21
N VAL A 77 20.61 -28.87 -1.57
CA VAL A 77 20.27 -30.04 -0.72
C VAL A 77 21.22 -30.09 0.47
N LYS A 78 20.68 -30.30 1.67
CA LYS A 78 21.45 -30.48 2.91
C LYS A 78 22.23 -31.80 2.89
N SER A 79 23.17 -31.95 3.81
CA SER A 79 23.98 -33.18 3.95
C SER A 79 23.17 -34.42 4.34
N ASP A 80 22.01 -34.25 4.99
CA ASP A 80 21.06 -35.31 5.31
C ASP A 80 20.10 -35.65 4.16
N GLY A 81 20.25 -35.01 3.00
CA GLY A 81 19.36 -35.16 1.85
C GLY A 81 18.10 -34.30 1.91
N GLY A 82 17.90 -33.51 2.97
CA GLY A 82 16.76 -32.64 3.14
C GLY A 82 16.81 -31.38 2.27
N PHE A 83 15.64 -30.83 1.97
CA PHE A 83 15.49 -29.54 1.29
C PHE A 83 15.28 -28.40 2.31
N GLY A 84 15.63 -27.17 1.92
CA GLY A 84 15.46 -25.97 2.74
C GLY A 84 14.96 -24.78 1.92
N TYR A 85 15.06 -23.57 2.49
CA TYR A 85 14.60 -22.34 1.84
C TYR A 85 15.26 -22.11 0.48
N ASP A 86 16.59 -22.27 0.38
CA ASP A 86 17.34 -22.16 -0.87
C ASP A 86 16.79 -23.10 -1.96
N SER A 87 16.47 -24.35 -1.59
CA SER A 87 15.88 -25.33 -2.50
C SER A 87 14.53 -24.85 -3.04
N THR A 88 13.67 -24.36 -2.15
CA THR A 88 12.32 -23.92 -2.49
C THR A 88 12.33 -22.64 -3.32
N ASP A 89 13.18 -21.67 -2.99
CA ASP A 89 13.28 -20.42 -3.75
C ASP A 89 13.90 -20.61 -5.13
N LEU A 90 14.87 -21.54 -5.28
CA LEU A 90 15.38 -21.97 -6.59
C LEU A 90 14.27 -22.60 -7.44
N ALA A 91 13.44 -23.46 -6.84
CA ALA A 91 12.32 -24.06 -7.54
C ALA A 91 11.24 -23.02 -7.89
N ALA A 92 10.95 -22.09 -6.98
CA ALA A 92 9.94 -21.05 -7.17
C ALA A 92 10.35 -20.05 -8.26
N VAL A 93 11.60 -19.56 -8.28
CA VAL A 93 12.06 -18.65 -9.34
C VAL A 93 12.07 -19.34 -10.70
N ARG A 94 12.48 -20.62 -10.77
CA ARG A 94 12.44 -21.43 -12.00
C ARG A 94 11.00 -21.61 -12.50
N ASP A 95 10.08 -21.98 -11.62
CA ASP A 95 8.66 -22.17 -11.95
C ASP A 95 8.02 -20.88 -12.46
N ARG A 96 8.30 -19.74 -11.82
CA ARG A 96 7.76 -18.43 -12.21
C ARG A 96 8.31 -17.91 -13.53
N LEU A 97 9.59 -18.15 -13.81
CA LEU A 97 10.23 -17.73 -15.07
C LEU A 97 9.96 -18.69 -16.23
N VAL A 98 10.00 -20.00 -15.99
CA VAL A 98 9.98 -21.00 -17.06
C VAL A 98 8.55 -21.50 -17.35
N GLU A 99 7.82 -21.93 -16.31
CA GLU A 99 6.50 -22.52 -16.49
C GLU A 99 5.43 -21.43 -16.67
N ARG A 100 5.50 -20.39 -15.84
CA ARG A 100 4.56 -19.25 -15.89
C ARG A 100 4.96 -18.14 -16.84
N ARG A 101 6.22 -18.13 -17.29
CA ARG A 101 6.75 -17.14 -18.24
C ARG A 101 6.55 -15.70 -17.76
N GLY A 102 6.80 -15.45 -16.47
CA GLY A 102 6.72 -14.09 -15.93
C GLY A 102 7.83 -13.20 -16.47
N ASP A 103 7.46 -12.07 -17.07
CA ASP A 103 8.40 -11.07 -17.59
C ASP A 103 9.00 -10.20 -16.46
N TRP A 104 8.25 -9.97 -15.38
CA TRP A 104 8.71 -9.22 -14.22
C TRP A 104 8.25 -9.89 -12.92
N LEU A 105 9.19 -10.32 -12.09
CA LEU A 105 8.91 -10.86 -10.76
C LEU A 105 9.42 -9.91 -9.68
N ILE A 106 8.54 -9.53 -8.76
CA ILE A 106 8.85 -8.67 -7.61
C ILE A 106 8.72 -9.50 -6.34
N TYR A 107 9.81 -9.56 -5.56
CA TYR A 107 9.88 -10.27 -4.29
C TYR A 107 9.80 -9.28 -3.14
N VAL A 108 8.67 -9.23 -2.44
CA VAL A 108 8.44 -8.30 -1.31
C VAL A 108 8.72 -9.02 0.00
N THR A 109 9.91 -8.81 0.58
CA THR A 109 10.34 -9.42 1.86
C THR A 109 11.18 -8.44 2.69
N ASP A 110 11.47 -8.79 3.94
CA ASP A 110 12.37 -8.02 4.81
C ASP A 110 13.75 -7.81 4.17
N LEU A 111 14.35 -6.65 4.41
CA LEU A 111 15.67 -6.28 3.89
C LEU A 111 16.78 -7.26 4.31
N GLY A 112 16.65 -7.96 5.43
CA GLY A 112 17.58 -9.00 5.85
C GLY A 112 17.66 -10.21 4.91
N GLN A 113 16.74 -10.32 3.93
CA GLN A 113 16.74 -11.35 2.89
C GLN A 113 17.38 -10.89 1.57
N GLU A 114 17.90 -9.66 1.49
CA GLU A 114 18.45 -9.10 0.25
C GLU A 114 19.61 -9.93 -0.31
N GLU A 115 20.56 -10.35 0.54
CA GLU A 115 21.69 -11.20 0.11
C GLU A 115 21.19 -12.54 -0.44
N HIS A 116 20.18 -13.13 0.21
CA HIS A 116 19.58 -14.39 -0.23
C HIS A 116 18.97 -14.27 -1.63
N PHE A 117 18.10 -13.28 -1.85
CA PHE A 117 17.49 -13.08 -3.17
C PHE A 117 18.51 -12.67 -4.25
N THR A 118 19.54 -11.91 -3.89
CA THR A 118 20.66 -11.61 -4.80
C THR A 118 21.35 -12.88 -5.30
N LYS A 119 21.59 -13.85 -4.39
CA LYS A 119 22.12 -15.17 -4.78
C LYS A 119 21.13 -15.98 -5.62
N ILE A 120 19.84 -15.99 -5.27
CA ILE A 120 18.81 -16.70 -6.03
C ILE A 120 18.71 -16.17 -7.47
N PHE A 121 18.73 -14.84 -7.66
CA PHE A 121 18.66 -14.22 -8.98
C PHE A 121 19.92 -14.53 -9.80
N ALA A 122 21.10 -14.45 -9.19
CA ALA A 122 22.36 -14.82 -9.83
C ALA A 122 22.38 -16.31 -10.24
N ALA A 123 21.84 -17.20 -9.40
CA ALA A 123 21.70 -18.62 -9.74
C ALA A 123 20.70 -18.84 -10.88
N ALA A 124 19.58 -18.11 -10.90
CA ALA A 124 18.60 -18.17 -11.98
C ALA A 124 19.17 -17.70 -13.32
N GLU A 125 20.02 -16.67 -13.32
CA GLU A 125 20.74 -16.20 -14.51
C GLU A 125 21.75 -17.24 -15.00
N GLN A 126 22.57 -17.79 -14.11
CA GLN A 126 23.54 -18.85 -14.45
C GLN A 126 22.85 -20.11 -14.99
N ALA A 127 21.67 -20.44 -14.46
CA ALA A 127 20.86 -21.54 -14.94
C ALA A 127 20.15 -21.24 -16.28
N GLY A 128 20.23 -20.01 -16.79
CA GLY A 128 19.57 -19.59 -18.03
C GLY A 128 18.05 -19.47 -17.91
N TRP A 129 17.51 -19.37 -16.69
CA TRP A 129 16.09 -19.12 -16.44
C TRP A 129 15.77 -17.62 -16.49
N HIS A 130 16.64 -16.81 -15.90
CA HIS A 130 16.55 -15.36 -15.91
C HIS A 130 17.38 -14.81 -17.06
N LEU A 131 16.74 -14.06 -17.97
CA LEU A 131 17.35 -13.54 -19.20
C LEU A 131 17.09 -12.04 -19.35
N PRO A 132 17.82 -11.15 -18.65
CA PRO A 132 17.74 -9.71 -18.90
C PRO A 132 18.08 -9.33 -20.37
N PRO A 133 17.44 -8.31 -20.96
CA PRO A 133 16.34 -7.50 -20.40
C PRO A 133 14.96 -8.14 -20.61
N LYS A 134 14.85 -9.36 -21.14
CA LYS A 134 13.55 -10.01 -21.42
C LYS A 134 12.77 -10.29 -20.15
N THR A 135 13.47 -10.68 -19.09
CA THR A 135 12.89 -10.88 -17.75
C THR A 135 13.55 -9.93 -16.76
N ARG A 136 12.78 -9.41 -15.82
CA ARG A 136 13.20 -8.52 -14.73
C ARG A 136 12.91 -9.19 -13.38
N LEU A 137 13.87 -9.16 -12.47
CA LEU A 137 13.71 -9.64 -11.09
C LEU A 137 14.07 -8.49 -10.15
N ASP A 138 13.17 -8.14 -9.23
CA ASP A 138 13.44 -7.14 -8.20
C ASP A 138 13.17 -7.72 -6.81
N HIS A 139 14.10 -7.47 -5.89
CA HIS A 139 13.83 -7.61 -4.47
C HIS A 139 13.34 -6.25 -3.96
N MET A 140 12.06 -6.19 -3.60
CA MET A 140 11.44 -5.04 -2.97
C MET A 140 11.55 -5.19 -1.45
N GLY A 141 12.77 -5.04 -0.93
CA GLY A 141 13.08 -5.08 0.49
C GLY A 141 12.33 -4.01 1.30
N PHE A 142 11.90 -4.36 2.52
CA PHE A 142 11.39 -3.41 3.52
C PHE A 142 12.12 -3.50 4.87
N GLY A 143 12.23 -2.37 5.56
CA GLY A 143 12.83 -2.24 6.89
C GLY A 143 11.90 -2.69 8.03
N VAL A 144 12.37 -2.59 9.26
CA VAL A 144 11.67 -3.13 10.43
C VAL A 144 10.70 -2.12 11.03
N VAL A 145 9.50 -2.58 11.41
CA VAL A 145 8.57 -1.80 12.23
C VAL A 145 9.07 -1.76 13.67
N GLN A 146 9.35 -0.56 14.15
CA GLN A 146 9.87 -0.30 15.49
C GLN A 146 8.81 0.23 16.45
N GLY A 147 8.96 -0.10 17.73
CA GLY A 147 8.29 0.58 18.82
C GLY A 147 8.87 1.97 19.09
N GLN A 148 8.28 2.66 20.07
CA GLN A 148 8.76 3.99 20.50
C GLN A 148 10.18 3.93 21.08
N ASP A 149 10.56 2.78 21.64
CA ASP A 149 11.88 2.47 22.18
C ASP A 149 12.94 2.20 21.09
N GLY A 150 12.56 2.19 19.81
CA GLY A 150 13.45 1.89 18.68
C GLY A 150 13.78 0.41 18.51
N LYS A 151 13.14 -0.49 19.27
CA LYS A 151 13.27 -1.94 19.11
C LYS A 151 12.14 -2.48 18.25
N ARG A 152 12.21 -3.76 17.84
CA ARG A 152 11.12 -4.43 17.11
C ARG A 152 9.78 -4.21 17.80
N PHE A 153 8.78 -3.83 17.03
CA PHE A 153 7.46 -3.49 17.53
C PHE A 153 6.83 -4.69 18.25
N LYS A 154 6.51 -4.47 19.52
CA LYS A 154 5.95 -5.45 20.45
C LYS A 154 4.85 -4.81 21.27
N THR A 155 3.96 -5.62 21.82
CA THR A 155 2.98 -5.18 22.81
C THR A 155 3.68 -4.66 24.07
N ARG A 156 2.96 -3.97 24.95
CA ARG A 156 3.49 -3.54 26.26
C ARG A 156 3.96 -4.70 27.15
N SER A 157 3.42 -5.91 26.93
CA SER A 157 3.85 -7.15 27.59
C SER A 157 5.08 -7.80 26.93
N GLY A 158 5.55 -7.29 25.79
CA GLY A 158 6.70 -7.83 25.05
C GLY A 158 6.35 -8.94 24.05
N GLU A 159 5.06 -9.21 23.83
CA GLU A 159 4.55 -10.18 22.87
C GLU A 159 4.44 -9.58 21.45
N VAL A 160 4.31 -10.45 20.45
CA VAL A 160 4.06 -10.02 19.06
C VAL A 160 2.66 -9.42 18.97
N VAL A 161 2.56 -8.21 18.39
CA VAL A 161 1.28 -7.54 18.18
C VAL A 161 0.51 -8.27 17.09
N LYS A 162 -0.72 -8.71 17.38
CA LYS A 162 -1.60 -9.27 16.35
C LYS A 162 -2.12 -8.14 15.46
N LEU A 163 -2.08 -8.36 14.15
CA LEU A 163 -2.54 -7.35 13.18
C LEU A 163 -4.03 -7.01 13.34
N VAL A 164 -4.86 -8.00 13.73
CA VAL A 164 -6.29 -7.78 14.02
C VAL A 164 -6.47 -6.75 15.15
N ASP A 165 -5.76 -6.93 16.27
CA ASP A 165 -5.83 -6.03 17.42
C ASP A 165 -5.35 -4.60 17.06
N LEU A 166 -4.35 -4.51 16.17
CA LEU A 166 -3.84 -3.24 15.68
C LEU A 166 -4.88 -2.48 14.85
N LEU A 167 -5.57 -3.20 13.95
CA LEU A 167 -6.62 -2.62 13.12
C LEU A 167 -7.86 -2.24 13.95
N ASP A 168 -8.20 -3.03 14.96
CA ASP A 168 -9.29 -2.73 15.90
C ASP A 168 -9.00 -1.44 16.68
N GLU A 169 -7.78 -1.29 17.20
CA GLU A 169 -7.35 -0.08 17.91
C GLU A 169 -7.32 1.14 16.98
N ALA A 170 -6.87 1.00 15.73
CA ALA A 170 -6.90 2.08 14.75
C ALA A 170 -8.33 2.56 14.46
N LYS A 171 -9.26 1.63 14.24
CA LYS A 171 -10.70 1.92 14.06
C LYS A 171 -11.30 2.59 15.30
N ALA A 172 -11.01 2.07 16.50
CA ALA A 172 -11.55 2.61 17.74
C ALA A 172 -11.10 4.06 17.99
N ARG A 173 -9.83 4.38 17.73
CA ARG A 173 -9.31 5.75 17.82
C ARG A 173 -9.93 6.68 16.78
N ALA A 174 -10.05 6.22 15.53
CA ALA A 174 -10.71 6.99 14.47
C ALA A 174 -12.17 7.30 14.84
N LEU A 175 -12.91 6.31 15.35
CA LEU A 175 -14.29 6.49 15.79
C LEU A 175 -14.42 7.52 16.92
N LYS A 176 -13.51 7.46 17.90
CA LYS A 176 -13.46 8.43 19.00
C LYS A 176 -13.27 9.86 18.49
N GLU A 177 -12.35 10.05 17.54
CA GLU A 177 -12.09 11.36 16.94
C GLU A 177 -13.27 11.88 16.12
N LEU A 178 -13.91 11.03 15.32
CA LEU A 178 -15.11 11.41 14.56
C LEU A 178 -16.26 11.84 15.49
N ARG A 179 -16.48 11.13 16.61
CA ARG A 179 -17.50 11.50 17.61
C ARG A 179 -17.18 12.85 18.25
N ARG A 180 -15.92 13.08 18.63
CA ARG A 180 -15.46 14.35 19.22
C ARG A 180 -15.74 15.52 18.28
N ARG A 181 -15.41 15.41 16.99
CA ARG A 181 -15.69 16.45 15.99
C ARG A 181 -17.19 16.74 15.82
N LYS A 182 -18.01 15.69 15.75
CA LYS A 182 -19.47 15.83 15.65
C LYS A 182 -20.07 16.54 16.87
N GLU A 183 -19.48 16.35 18.05
CA GLU A 183 -19.87 17.08 19.27
C GLU A 183 -19.46 18.55 19.21
N GLU A 184 -18.23 18.85 18.76
CA GLU A 184 -17.75 20.22 18.59
C GLU A 184 -18.58 21.02 17.58
N GLU A 185 -18.89 20.44 16.41
CA GLU A 185 -19.73 21.08 15.40
C GLU A 185 -21.12 21.41 15.94
N LYS A 186 -21.74 20.50 16.71
CA LYS A 186 -23.02 20.75 17.37
C LYS A 186 -22.95 21.86 18.41
N GLU A 187 -21.84 21.99 19.12
CA GLU A 187 -21.64 23.06 20.09
C GLU A 187 -21.44 24.41 19.39
N GLU A 188 -20.69 24.46 18.29
CA GLU A 188 -20.50 25.66 17.47
C GLU A 188 -21.83 26.13 16.86
N GLU A 189 -22.61 25.23 16.26
CA GLU A 189 -23.94 25.55 15.71
C GLU A 189 -24.89 26.12 16.77
N LYS A 190 -24.85 25.58 18.00
CA LYS A 190 -25.66 26.09 19.13
C LYS A 190 -25.19 27.48 19.60
N ARG A 191 -23.90 27.77 19.54
CA ARG A 191 -23.33 29.08 19.89
C ARG A 191 -23.68 30.13 18.83
N GLU A 192 -23.65 29.77 17.55
CA GLU A 192 -23.98 30.66 16.43
C GLU A 192 -25.49 30.92 16.31
N SER A 193 -26.34 29.93 16.67
CA SER A 193 -27.80 30.07 16.65
C SER A 193 -28.37 30.89 17.83
N GLY A 194 -27.52 31.40 18.72
CA GLY A 194 -27.88 32.13 19.94
C GLY A 194 -28.05 33.65 19.78
N ASP A 195 -27.72 34.23 18.62
CA ASP A 195 -27.92 35.64 18.32
C ASP A 195 -28.56 35.78 16.93
N GLY A 196 -29.70 36.47 16.85
CA GLY A 196 -30.59 36.41 15.68
C GLY A 196 -29.95 36.96 14.40
N CYS A 197 -29.58 36.08 13.47
CA CYS A 197 -29.55 36.38 12.04
C CYS A 197 -29.51 35.09 11.19
N ASN A 198 -30.08 35.14 9.99
CA ASN A 198 -30.38 34.01 9.10
C ASN A 198 -29.22 33.00 8.96
N ALA A 199 -29.47 31.78 9.42
CA ALA A 199 -28.65 30.62 9.13
C ALA A 199 -28.55 30.41 7.61
N SER A 200 -27.35 30.59 7.06
CA SER A 200 -26.97 29.88 5.84
C SER A 200 -26.97 28.38 6.21
N PRO A 201 -27.62 27.49 5.44
CA PRO A 201 -27.63 26.06 5.75
C PRO A 201 -26.22 25.49 5.56
N CYS A 202 -25.41 25.56 6.61
CA CYS A 202 -24.14 24.86 6.66
C CYS A 202 -24.42 23.35 6.72
N THR A 203 -23.62 22.64 5.96
CA THR A 203 -23.69 21.24 5.55
C THR A 203 -23.50 20.22 6.71
N GLY A 204 -24.24 20.37 7.81
CA GLY A 204 -24.29 19.37 8.89
C GLY A 204 -25.01 18.12 8.40
N THR A 205 -24.27 17.22 7.75
CA THR A 205 -24.83 15.92 7.34
C THR A 205 -24.94 15.07 8.60
N THR A 206 -26.16 14.74 9.01
CA THR A 206 -26.40 13.75 10.07
C THR A 206 -25.93 12.38 9.58
N VAL A 207 -24.67 12.07 9.79
CA VAL A 207 -24.12 10.74 9.53
C VAL A 207 -24.77 9.78 10.53
N ALA A 208 -25.49 8.77 10.03
CA ALA A 208 -26.10 7.73 10.86
C ALA A 208 -25.00 6.96 11.63
N ASP A 209 -25.33 6.37 12.79
CA ASP A 209 -24.30 5.71 13.62
C ASP A 209 -23.57 4.57 12.89
N GLU A 210 -24.25 3.87 11.96
CA GLU A 210 -23.64 2.87 11.07
C GLU A 210 -22.68 3.49 10.03
N GLU A 211 -23.03 4.65 9.46
CA GLU A 211 -22.15 5.37 8.54
C GLU A 211 -20.89 5.88 9.25
N MET A 212 -20.99 6.25 10.53
CA MET A 212 -19.84 6.65 11.35
C MET A 212 -18.90 5.48 11.63
N ASP A 213 -19.42 4.29 11.90
CA ASP A 213 -18.58 3.11 12.14
C ASP A 213 -17.84 2.69 10.86
N ASN A 214 -18.52 2.72 9.71
CA ASN A 214 -17.90 2.48 8.40
C ASN A 214 -16.84 3.53 8.06
N ALA A 215 -17.09 4.81 8.36
CA ALA A 215 -16.11 5.87 8.17
C ALA A 215 -14.88 5.70 9.08
N ALA A 216 -15.10 5.36 10.36
CA ALA A 216 -14.02 5.08 11.31
C ALA A 216 -13.17 3.89 10.87
N GLU A 217 -13.82 2.85 10.33
CA GLU A 217 -13.15 1.68 9.78
C GLU A 217 -12.27 2.06 8.59
N ALA A 218 -12.84 2.73 7.60
CA ALA A 218 -12.11 3.18 6.41
C ALA A 218 -10.93 4.08 6.78
N ILE A 219 -11.12 5.04 7.68
CA ILE A 219 -10.06 5.95 8.14
C ILE A 219 -8.97 5.18 8.89
N GLY A 220 -9.35 4.31 9.84
CA GLY A 220 -8.40 3.55 10.65
C GLY A 220 -7.52 2.64 9.80
N TYR A 221 -8.10 1.87 8.89
CA TYR A 221 -7.34 0.95 8.02
C TYR A 221 -6.48 1.70 7.01
N SER A 222 -7.01 2.80 6.44
CA SER A 222 -6.26 3.65 5.52
C SER A 222 -5.08 4.33 6.21
N ALA A 223 -5.24 4.76 7.47
CA ALA A 223 -4.16 5.33 8.25
C ALA A 223 -3.02 4.32 8.48
N VAL A 224 -3.35 3.06 8.77
CA VAL A 224 -2.33 2.00 8.91
C VAL A 224 -1.58 1.78 7.60
N LYS A 225 -2.29 1.56 6.48
CA LYS A 225 -1.70 1.35 5.15
C LYS A 225 -0.82 2.53 4.72
N TYR A 226 -1.38 3.73 4.75
CA TYR A 226 -0.68 4.94 4.29
C TYR A 226 0.52 5.27 5.16
N PHE A 227 0.45 5.03 6.46
CA PHE A 227 1.56 5.34 7.37
C PHE A 227 2.77 4.46 7.12
N ASP A 228 2.57 3.23 6.64
CA ASP A 228 3.63 2.35 6.15
C ASP A 228 4.10 2.78 4.76
N LEU A 229 3.18 2.86 3.78
CA LEU A 229 3.49 3.14 2.37
C LEU A 229 4.15 4.51 2.13
N LYS A 230 3.92 5.49 3.00
CA LYS A 230 4.56 6.82 2.90
C LYS A 230 6.01 6.85 3.38
N GLN A 231 6.50 5.79 4.01
CA GLN A 231 7.89 5.71 4.45
C GLN A 231 8.77 5.20 3.33
N ASN A 232 10.05 5.58 3.33
CA ASN A 232 11.00 4.89 2.48
C ASN A 232 11.08 3.42 2.92
N ARG A 233 10.73 2.49 2.03
CA ARG A 233 10.70 1.05 2.32
C ARG A 233 12.03 0.55 2.88
N HIS A 234 13.17 1.13 2.51
CA HIS A 234 14.47 0.70 3.03
C HIS A 234 14.78 1.16 4.45
N THR A 235 13.93 2.00 5.05
CA THR A 235 14.16 2.54 6.38
C THR A 235 13.28 1.85 7.42
N ASP A 236 13.85 1.59 8.58
CA ASP A 236 13.07 1.28 9.77
C ASP A 236 12.17 2.47 10.12
N TYR A 237 10.94 2.21 10.57
CA TYR A 237 10.05 3.27 11.02
C TYR A 237 9.40 2.96 12.36
N LYS A 238 9.20 4.01 13.16
CA LYS A 238 8.54 3.91 14.47
C LYS A 238 7.03 3.98 14.33
N PHE A 239 6.35 2.89 14.68
CA PHE A 239 4.89 2.83 14.71
C PHE A 239 4.30 3.83 15.72
N SER A 240 3.23 4.52 15.33
CA SER A 240 2.55 5.48 16.19
C SER A 240 1.12 5.76 15.73
N TYR A 241 0.14 5.37 16.54
CA TYR A 241 -1.27 5.69 16.29
C TYR A 241 -1.50 7.20 16.20
N ASP A 242 -0.91 7.97 17.10
CA ASP A 242 -1.12 9.41 17.15
C ASP A 242 -0.62 10.09 15.88
N ARG A 243 0.53 9.66 15.34
CA ARG A 243 1.06 10.22 14.09
C ARG A 243 0.34 9.74 12.84
N MET A 244 -0.17 8.51 12.80
CA MET A 244 -0.88 8.02 11.61
C MET A 244 -2.31 8.57 11.51
N LEU A 245 -2.94 8.85 12.65
CA LEU A 245 -4.30 9.39 12.75
C LEU A 245 -4.33 10.92 12.86
N ASP A 246 -3.18 11.60 12.82
CA ASP A 246 -3.11 13.05 12.87
C ASP A 246 -3.85 13.65 11.65
N PRO A 247 -4.83 14.56 11.85
CA PRO A 247 -5.52 15.23 10.75
C PRO A 247 -4.65 16.24 9.99
N LYS A 248 -3.41 16.47 10.44
CA LYS A 248 -2.43 17.38 9.83
C LYS A 248 -1.22 16.61 9.29
N GLY A 249 -0.61 17.19 8.26
CA GLY A 249 0.60 16.65 7.65
C GLY A 249 0.32 15.54 6.64
N ASN A 250 1.37 14.81 6.26
CA ASN A 250 1.29 13.75 5.27
C ASN A 250 0.72 12.45 5.89
N THR A 251 -0.60 12.40 6.05
CA THR A 251 -1.36 11.27 6.64
C THR A 251 -2.56 10.90 5.77
N ALA A 252 -3.06 9.67 5.88
CA ALA A 252 -4.29 9.24 5.20
C ALA A 252 -5.47 10.13 5.60
N VAL A 253 -5.57 10.47 6.88
CA VAL A 253 -6.64 11.31 7.42
C VAL A 253 -6.68 12.64 6.67
N TYR A 254 -5.56 13.36 6.61
CA TYR A 254 -5.47 14.62 5.89
C TYR A 254 -5.81 14.48 4.39
N MET A 255 -5.29 13.44 3.72
CA MET A 255 -5.60 13.17 2.31
C MET A 255 -7.09 12.90 2.08
N MET A 256 -7.73 12.10 2.95
CA MET A 256 -9.15 11.74 2.83
C MET A 256 -10.05 12.97 3.07
N TYR A 257 -9.72 13.82 4.05
CA TYR A 257 -10.42 15.10 4.24
C TYR A 257 -10.24 16.03 3.03
N ALA A 258 -9.04 16.11 2.44
CA ALA A 258 -8.81 16.90 1.22
C ALA A 258 -9.70 16.39 0.06
N TYR A 259 -9.78 15.08 -0.13
CA TYR A 259 -10.64 14.46 -1.14
C TYR A 259 -12.14 14.72 -0.88
N ALA A 260 -12.60 14.52 0.35
CA ALA A 260 -13.99 14.77 0.74
C ALA A 260 -14.40 16.25 0.55
N ARG A 261 -13.47 17.19 0.80
CA ARG A 261 -13.67 18.62 0.54
C ARG A 261 -13.86 18.92 -0.94
N ILE A 262 -13.10 18.29 -1.84
CA ILE A 262 -13.30 18.42 -3.29
C ILE A 262 -14.68 17.90 -3.67
N CYS A 263 -15.07 16.72 -3.17
CA CYS A 263 -16.41 16.16 -3.41
C CYS A 263 -17.53 17.07 -2.88
N ALA A 264 -17.30 17.80 -1.78
CA ALA A 264 -18.25 18.77 -1.24
C ALA A 264 -18.44 20.00 -2.15
N ILE A 265 -17.40 20.43 -2.88
CA ILE A 265 -17.52 21.51 -3.87
C ILE A 265 -18.52 21.11 -4.95
N PHE A 266 -18.44 19.86 -5.43
CA PHE A 266 -19.34 19.34 -6.48
C PHE A 266 -20.79 19.25 -6.04
N ARG A 267 -21.03 18.88 -4.78
CA ARG A 267 -22.41 18.90 -4.23
C ARG A 267 -22.99 20.31 -4.10
N LYS A 268 -22.13 21.34 -4.03
CA LYS A 268 -22.52 22.75 -3.91
C LYS A 268 -22.51 23.49 -5.25
N ALA A 269 -21.79 22.97 -6.24
CA ALA A 269 -21.84 23.42 -7.61
C ALA A 269 -23.18 22.94 -8.17
N ASP A 270 -24.12 23.84 -8.38
CA ASP A 270 -25.41 23.58 -9.02
C ASP A 270 -25.23 23.31 -10.54
N VAL A 271 -24.29 22.41 -10.89
CA VAL A 271 -23.81 22.12 -12.23
C VAL A 271 -23.42 20.64 -12.29
N ASP A 272 -23.90 19.94 -13.31
CA ASP A 272 -23.43 18.58 -13.62
C ASP A 272 -22.06 18.64 -14.31
N ILE A 273 -21.01 18.32 -13.57
CA ILE A 273 -19.61 18.37 -14.04
C ILE A 273 -19.38 17.43 -15.23
N SER A 274 -20.15 16.35 -15.36
CA SER A 274 -20.03 15.42 -16.49
C SER A 274 -20.45 16.04 -17.82
N THR A 275 -21.17 17.17 -17.79
CA THR A 275 -21.61 17.91 -18.97
C THR A 275 -20.65 19.02 -19.39
N LEU A 276 -19.64 19.32 -18.58
CA LEU A 276 -18.63 20.34 -18.90
C LEU A 276 -17.63 19.81 -19.92
N ASP A 277 -17.33 20.62 -20.93
CA ASP A 277 -16.32 20.29 -21.95
C ASP A 277 -14.89 20.53 -21.40
N PRO A 278 -14.03 19.50 -21.30
CA PRO A 278 -12.65 19.67 -20.89
C PRO A 278 -11.84 20.64 -21.76
N GLU A 279 -12.21 20.86 -23.03
CA GLU A 279 -11.55 21.81 -23.93
C GLU A 279 -11.77 23.27 -23.52
N GLU A 280 -12.77 23.56 -22.68
CA GLU A 280 -13.04 24.89 -22.13
C GLU A 280 -12.17 25.23 -20.91
N LEU A 281 -11.27 24.33 -20.48
CA LEU A 281 -10.35 24.59 -19.38
C LEU A 281 -9.42 25.76 -19.70
N LYS A 282 -9.53 26.83 -18.92
CA LYS A 282 -8.68 28.01 -18.94
C LYS A 282 -7.88 28.11 -17.64
N ILE A 283 -6.58 28.34 -17.79
CA ILE A 283 -5.63 28.57 -16.69
C ILE A 283 -5.18 30.02 -16.80
N GLU A 284 -5.63 30.85 -15.87
CA GLU A 284 -5.41 32.30 -15.90
C GLU A 284 -4.55 32.74 -14.70
N GLU A 285 -4.76 32.14 -13.53
CA GLU A 285 -4.10 32.52 -12.29
C GLU A 285 -2.84 31.68 -11.99
N PRO A 286 -1.84 32.24 -11.28
CA PRO A 286 -0.64 31.50 -10.88
C PRO A 286 -0.95 30.24 -10.06
N ALA A 287 -1.96 30.29 -9.18
CA ALA A 287 -2.35 29.15 -8.35
C ALA A 287 -3.03 28.02 -9.18
N GLU A 288 -3.83 28.38 -10.18
CA GLU A 288 -4.40 27.43 -11.16
C GLU A 288 -3.28 26.73 -11.93
N ARG A 289 -2.30 27.50 -12.42
CA ARG A 289 -1.14 26.96 -13.15
C ARG A 289 -0.32 26.01 -12.29
N LYS A 290 -0.04 26.37 -11.04
CA LYS A 290 0.71 25.51 -10.10
C LYS A 290 0.01 24.17 -9.90
N LEU A 291 -1.31 24.18 -9.69
CA LEU A 291 -2.10 22.96 -9.54
C LEU A 291 -2.08 22.14 -10.82
N ALA A 292 -2.39 22.73 -11.97
CA ALA A 292 -2.41 22.03 -13.26
C ALA A 292 -1.07 21.36 -13.60
N VAL A 293 0.05 22.06 -13.42
CA VAL A 293 1.39 21.50 -13.63
C VAL A 293 1.67 20.35 -12.64
N THR A 294 1.23 20.48 -11.39
CA THR A 294 1.39 19.40 -10.39
C THR A 294 0.57 18.16 -10.77
N LEU A 295 -0.65 18.34 -11.26
CA LEU A 295 -1.48 17.22 -11.74
C LEU A 295 -0.85 16.54 -12.96
N ALA A 296 -0.28 17.31 -13.89
CA ALA A 296 0.38 16.77 -15.09
C ALA A 296 1.62 15.91 -14.79
N GLN A 297 2.20 16.00 -13.59
CA GLN A 297 3.35 15.18 -13.17
C GLN A 297 2.98 13.75 -12.77
N PHE A 298 1.68 13.40 -12.70
CA PHE A 298 1.25 12.07 -12.27
C PHE A 298 1.91 10.91 -13.07
N PRO A 299 1.97 10.95 -14.42
CA PRO A 299 2.63 9.88 -15.19
C PRO A 299 4.12 9.75 -14.90
N ASP A 300 4.82 10.87 -14.71
CA ASP A 300 6.26 10.88 -14.41
C ASP A 300 6.56 10.23 -13.04
N VAL A 301 5.70 10.50 -12.05
CA VAL A 301 5.78 9.87 -10.73
C VAL A 301 5.58 8.37 -10.84
N LEU A 302 4.60 7.90 -11.64
CA LEU A 302 4.37 6.47 -11.83
C LEU A 302 5.51 5.79 -12.58
N ALA A 303 6.02 6.39 -13.67
CA ALA A 303 7.17 5.86 -14.41
C ALA A 303 8.38 5.67 -13.48
N THR A 304 8.64 6.68 -12.67
CA THR A 304 9.70 6.67 -11.66
C THR A 304 9.52 5.56 -10.62
N ILE A 305 8.29 5.30 -10.16
CA ILE A 305 8.00 4.20 -9.22
C ILE A 305 8.12 2.84 -9.91
N LEU A 306 7.73 2.71 -11.18
CA LEU A 306 7.89 1.47 -11.94
C LEU A 306 9.37 1.14 -12.18
N ASP A 307 10.23 2.14 -12.21
CA ASP A 307 11.68 1.94 -12.33
C ASP A 307 12.32 1.42 -11.03
N ASP A 308 12.00 1.97 -9.86
CA ASP A 308 12.72 1.67 -8.61
C ASP A 308 11.88 1.14 -7.43
N LEU A 309 10.57 1.00 -7.63
CA LEU A 309 9.60 0.48 -6.68
C LEU A 309 9.51 1.28 -5.36
N HIS A 310 9.82 2.58 -5.37
CA HIS A 310 9.68 3.46 -4.20
C HIS A 310 8.28 4.08 -4.10
N ILE A 311 7.31 3.28 -3.62
CA ILE A 311 5.88 3.65 -3.53
C ILE A 311 5.62 4.94 -2.72
N HIS A 312 6.46 5.27 -1.72
CA HIS A 312 6.31 6.49 -0.92
C HIS A 312 6.27 7.79 -1.73
N ARG A 313 6.87 7.80 -2.92
CA ARG A 313 6.80 8.95 -3.83
C ARG A 313 5.37 9.27 -4.26
N LEU A 314 4.49 8.26 -4.31
CA LEU A 314 3.07 8.48 -4.57
C LEU A 314 2.39 9.20 -3.40
N ALA A 315 2.72 8.85 -2.17
CA ALA A 315 2.20 9.53 -0.98
C ALA A 315 2.72 10.99 -0.89
N GLU A 316 4.00 11.22 -1.18
CA GLU A 316 4.57 12.57 -1.28
C GLU A 316 3.90 13.40 -2.38
N TYR A 317 3.65 12.78 -3.54
CA TYR A 317 2.93 13.39 -4.65
C TYR A 317 1.50 13.79 -4.26
N MET A 318 0.74 12.89 -3.62
CA MET A 318 -0.61 13.19 -3.13
C MET A 318 -0.61 14.36 -2.14
N TYR A 319 0.38 14.43 -1.24
CA TYR A 319 0.54 15.53 -0.31
C TYR A 319 0.82 16.86 -1.04
N LYS A 320 1.67 16.83 -2.06
CA LYS A 320 1.96 17.99 -2.93
C LYS A 320 0.71 18.47 -3.68
N VAL A 321 -0.07 17.55 -4.26
CA VAL A 321 -1.35 17.86 -4.94
C VAL A 321 -2.33 18.51 -3.97
N SER A 322 -2.49 17.95 -2.77
CA SER A 322 -3.39 18.50 -1.75
C SER A 322 -3.00 19.90 -1.28
N GLY A 323 -1.69 20.16 -1.15
CA GLY A 323 -1.15 21.49 -0.87
C GLY A 323 -1.44 22.47 -2.01
N ALA A 324 -1.12 22.10 -3.26
CA ALA A 324 -1.39 22.93 -4.43
C ALA A 324 -2.89 23.23 -4.61
N PHE A 325 -3.76 22.26 -4.32
CA PHE A 325 -5.20 22.45 -4.31
C PHE A 325 -5.67 23.43 -3.23
N THR A 326 -5.08 23.35 -2.03
CA THR A 326 -5.38 24.29 -0.94
C THR A 326 -5.03 25.72 -1.34
N ASP A 327 -3.85 25.93 -1.91
CA ASP A 327 -3.42 27.25 -2.41
C ASP A 327 -4.37 27.77 -3.49
N PHE A 328 -4.74 26.92 -4.46
CA PHE A 328 -5.72 27.24 -5.50
C PHE A 328 -7.07 27.64 -4.91
N TYR A 329 -7.62 26.85 -3.98
CA TYR A 329 -8.94 27.11 -3.41
C TYR A 329 -8.99 28.39 -2.56
N GLN A 330 -7.86 28.78 -1.94
CA GLN A 330 -7.74 30.04 -1.20
C GLN A 330 -7.61 31.26 -2.11
N ALA A 331 -6.82 31.15 -3.18
CA ALA A 331 -6.56 32.26 -4.10
C ALA A 331 -7.68 32.47 -5.12
N CYS A 332 -8.36 31.40 -5.53
CA CYS A 332 -9.28 31.39 -6.65
C CYS A 332 -10.68 30.96 -6.19
N LYS A 333 -11.63 31.91 -6.14
CA LYS A 333 -13.03 31.59 -5.83
C LYS A 333 -13.61 30.65 -6.89
N VAL A 334 -13.97 29.42 -6.51
CA VAL A 334 -14.54 28.43 -7.44
C VAL A 334 -16.02 28.74 -7.69
N LEU A 335 -16.86 28.55 -6.67
CA LEU A 335 -18.31 28.67 -6.77
C LEU A 335 -18.77 30.13 -6.88
N GLY A 336 -19.75 30.39 -7.73
CA GLY A 336 -20.33 31.71 -7.97
C GLY A 336 -19.36 32.72 -8.61
N SER A 337 -18.30 32.23 -9.27
CA SER A 337 -17.37 33.05 -10.06
C SER A 337 -17.69 32.93 -11.56
N PRO A 338 -17.31 33.92 -12.39
CA PRO A 338 -17.41 33.80 -13.85
C PRO A 338 -16.61 32.59 -14.39
N GLN A 339 -15.53 32.21 -13.70
CA GLN A 339 -14.66 31.08 -14.03
C GLN A 339 -15.13 29.75 -13.40
N GLN A 340 -16.36 29.67 -12.87
CA GLN A 340 -16.81 28.49 -12.12
C GLN A 340 -16.60 27.19 -12.91
N ASN A 341 -17.05 27.12 -14.17
CA ASN A 341 -16.98 25.89 -14.96
C ASN A 341 -15.53 25.44 -15.20
N THR A 342 -14.64 26.34 -15.61
CA THR A 342 -13.21 26.01 -15.79
C THR A 342 -12.55 25.57 -14.48
N ARG A 343 -12.87 26.22 -13.37
CA ARG A 343 -12.34 25.85 -12.05
C ARG A 343 -12.89 24.52 -11.54
N LEU A 344 -14.14 24.17 -11.88
CA LEU A 344 -14.72 22.86 -11.59
C LEU A 344 -14.02 21.75 -12.39
N LEU A 345 -13.63 21.99 -13.65
CA LEU A 345 -12.80 21.06 -14.42
C LEU A 345 -11.45 20.78 -13.72
N LEU A 346 -10.80 21.81 -13.16
CA LEU A 346 -9.55 21.66 -12.42
C LEU A 346 -9.74 20.91 -11.08
N CYS A 347 -10.84 21.18 -10.37
CA CYS A 347 -11.26 20.38 -9.22
C CYS A 347 -11.47 18.90 -9.60
N GLU A 348 -12.10 18.63 -10.74
CA GLU A 348 -12.40 17.25 -11.17
C GLU A 348 -11.14 16.50 -11.60
N ALA A 349 -10.22 17.17 -12.30
CA ALA A 349 -8.89 16.61 -12.57
C ALA A 349 -8.16 16.26 -11.25
N THR A 350 -8.24 17.13 -10.25
CA THR A 350 -7.67 16.87 -8.92
C THR A 350 -8.32 15.65 -8.25
N ARG A 351 -9.65 15.57 -8.26
CA ARG A 351 -10.39 14.43 -7.70
C ARG A 351 -9.96 13.12 -8.37
N LYS A 352 -9.92 13.08 -9.70
CA LYS A 352 -9.53 11.88 -10.47
C LYS A 352 -8.10 11.42 -10.15
N VAL A 353 -7.14 12.35 -10.09
CA VAL A 353 -5.75 12.03 -9.75
C VAL A 353 -5.62 11.50 -8.33
N LEU A 354 -6.28 12.14 -7.35
CA LEU A 354 -6.27 11.66 -5.97
C LEU A 354 -6.97 10.29 -5.84
N GLN A 355 -8.11 10.10 -6.50
CA GLN A 355 -8.83 8.82 -6.52
C GLN A 355 -7.95 7.70 -7.08
N ALA A 356 -7.28 7.93 -8.21
CA ALA A 356 -6.35 6.96 -8.80
C ALA A 356 -5.16 6.68 -7.88
N SER A 357 -4.61 7.71 -7.24
CA SER A 357 -3.51 7.55 -6.28
C SER A 357 -3.93 6.74 -5.04
N PHE A 358 -5.12 7.00 -4.49
CA PHE A 358 -5.67 6.22 -3.39
C PHE A 358 -5.86 4.74 -3.79
N TYR A 359 -6.43 4.49 -4.97
CA TYR A 359 -6.61 3.15 -5.49
C TYR A 359 -5.27 2.40 -5.61
N LEU A 360 -4.23 3.05 -6.14
CA LEU A 360 -2.88 2.46 -6.25
C LEU A 360 -2.23 2.16 -4.88
N LEU A 361 -2.60 2.90 -3.83
CA LEU A 361 -2.20 2.62 -2.45
C LEU A 361 -3.12 1.62 -1.73
N GLY A 362 -4.11 1.05 -2.44
CA GLY A 362 -5.09 0.13 -1.87
C GLY A 362 -6.01 0.80 -0.84
N ILE A 363 -6.33 2.08 -1.03
CA ILE A 363 -7.19 2.86 -0.13
C ILE A 363 -8.45 3.28 -0.90
N THR A 364 -9.60 3.07 -0.28
CA THR A 364 -10.87 3.61 -0.79
C THR A 364 -11.16 4.94 -0.09
N PRO A 365 -11.11 6.08 -0.79
CA PRO A 365 -11.35 7.37 -0.16
C PRO A 365 -12.85 7.57 0.12
N LEU A 366 -13.14 8.32 1.18
CA LEU A 366 -14.51 8.70 1.55
C LEU A 366 -14.89 10.02 0.85
N GLU A 367 -16.05 10.06 0.20
CA GLU A 367 -16.57 11.29 -0.42
C GLU A 367 -17.23 12.26 0.59
N ARG A 368 -17.50 11.77 1.80
CA ARG A 368 -18.10 12.47 2.94
C ARG A 368 -17.45 11.95 4.22
N ILE A 369 -17.02 12.85 5.09
CA ILE A 369 -16.41 12.55 6.40
C ILE A 369 -17.01 13.49 7.42
#